data_AF-A0A7K3NJP1-F1
#
_entry.id   AF-A0A7K3NJP1-F1
#
_cell.length_a   1.000
_cell.length_b   1.000
_cell.length_c   1.000
_cell.angle_alpha   90.00
_cell.angle_beta   90.00
_cell.angle_gamma   90.00
#
_symmetry.space_group_name_H-M   'P 1'
#
loop_
_entity.id
_entity.type
_entity.pdbx_description
1 polymer ?
#
loop_
_entity_poly.entity_id
_entity_poly.type
_entity_poly.pdbx_seq_one_letter_code
_entity_poly.pdbx_strand_id
1 'polypeptide(L)'
;MIDYSEILPRLEKALGMRYRDNPDILNVPGTSVACKVDPFAYVAPRPAFVAFLAKWAATPLAVTEETLVRTGNLLVDAAHARLDGPVAILTDGSPRVMRMPIDVVPASFIDRAVMLYGGEQSPLPVSRLRVLLSEKARIDAFFSGKTPLLDVAYAAPGGAGVDMP
;
A
#
# COMPACT_ATOMS: atom_id res chain seq x y z
N MET A 1 -15.52 13.07 -20.20
CA MET A 1 -15.77 11.83 -19.44
C MET A 1 -14.42 11.18 -19.24
N ILE A 2 -14.04 10.84 -18.00
CA ILE A 2 -12.75 10.18 -17.72
C ILE A 2 -12.91 8.69 -18.01
N ASP A 3 -12.10 8.15 -18.90
CA ASP A 3 -12.08 6.71 -19.15
C ASP A 3 -11.11 6.01 -18.18
N TYR A 4 -11.65 5.58 -17.04
CA TYR A 4 -10.88 4.86 -16.03
C TYR A 4 -10.34 3.52 -16.54
N SER A 5 -10.97 2.93 -17.58
CA SER A 5 -10.56 1.64 -18.15
C SER A 5 -9.29 1.75 -18.98
N GLU A 6 -8.96 2.93 -19.49
CA GLU A 6 -7.69 3.22 -20.16
C GLU A 6 -6.61 3.69 -19.18
N ILE A 7 -7.01 4.45 -18.15
CA ILE A 7 -6.05 5.01 -17.18
C ILE A 7 -5.49 3.92 -16.28
N LEU A 8 -6.32 3.01 -15.76
CA LEU A 8 -5.85 1.99 -14.82
C LEU A 8 -4.72 1.10 -15.40
N PRO A 9 -4.83 0.52 -16.61
CA PRO A 9 -3.74 -0.24 -17.23
C PRO A 9 -2.47 0.60 -17.44
N ARG A 10 -2.62 1.90 -17.73
CA ARG A 10 -1.48 2.83 -17.85
C ARG A 10 -0.77 3.03 -16.51
N LEU A 11 -1.52 3.13 -15.40
CA LEU A 11 -0.96 3.19 -14.04
C LEU A 11 -0.22 1.89 -13.69
N GLU A 12 -0.85 0.72 -13.92
CA GLU A 12 -0.23 -0.60 -13.70
C GLU A 12 1.08 -0.73 -14.49
N LYS A 13 1.05 -0.38 -15.78
CA LYS A 13 2.23 -0.42 -16.65
C LYS A 13 3.33 0.51 -16.16
N ALA A 14 3.00 1.75 -15.80
CA ALA A 14 3.97 2.71 -15.31
C ALA A 14 4.63 2.26 -13.99
N LEU A 15 3.84 1.73 -13.06
CA LEU A 15 4.34 1.17 -11.80
C LEU A 15 5.32 0.01 -12.05
N GLY A 16 4.90 -0.98 -12.83
CA GLY A 16 5.74 -2.15 -13.08
C GLY A 16 7.01 -1.81 -13.87
N MET A 17 6.93 -0.97 -14.90
CA MET A 17 8.11 -0.49 -15.63
C MET A 17 9.07 0.26 -14.69
N ARG A 18 8.55 1.11 -13.80
CA ARG A 18 9.40 1.84 -12.86
C ARG A 18 10.05 0.90 -11.84
N TYR A 19 9.32 -0.11 -11.38
CA TYR A 19 9.85 -1.12 -10.48
C TYR A 19 10.96 -1.93 -11.15
N ARG A 20 10.81 -2.30 -12.43
CA ARG A 20 11.87 -2.98 -13.19
C ARG A 20 13.17 -2.19 -13.20
N ASP A 21 13.09 -0.87 -13.35
CA ASP A 21 14.26 0.01 -13.35
C ASP A 21 14.85 0.22 -11.95
N ASN A 22 13.99 0.24 -10.93
CA ASN A 22 14.39 0.44 -9.54
C ASN A 22 13.45 -0.33 -8.59
N PRO A 23 13.85 -1.56 -8.16
CA PRO A 23 13.03 -2.36 -7.26
C PRO A 23 12.80 -1.73 -5.88
N ASP A 24 13.71 -0.87 -5.41
CA ASP A 24 13.65 -0.26 -4.07
C ASP A 24 12.44 0.68 -3.87
N ILE A 25 11.72 1.02 -4.95
CA ILE A 25 10.50 1.81 -4.86
C ILE A 25 9.35 1.05 -4.16
N LEU A 26 9.42 -0.28 -4.03
CA LEU A 26 8.43 -1.11 -3.34
C LEU A 26 9.10 -1.99 -2.27
N ASN A 27 8.37 -2.29 -1.19
CA ASN A 27 8.72 -3.27 -0.16
C ASN A 27 10.04 -3.08 0.60
N VAL A 28 10.66 -1.90 0.49
CA VAL A 28 11.81 -1.50 1.31
C VAL A 28 11.36 -0.46 2.35
N PRO A 29 11.14 -0.84 3.63
CA PRO A 29 10.69 0.09 4.66
C PRO A 29 11.64 1.27 4.82
N GLY A 30 11.09 2.49 4.85
CA GLY A 30 11.86 3.74 4.99
C GLY A 30 12.29 4.40 3.68
N THR A 31 12.27 3.67 2.56
CA THR A 31 12.66 4.18 1.22
C THR A 31 11.53 4.07 0.20
N SER A 32 10.76 2.99 0.26
CA SER A 32 9.72 2.67 -0.73
C SER A 32 8.48 3.56 -0.63
N VAL A 33 7.75 3.65 -1.75
CA VAL A 33 6.47 4.37 -1.84
C VAL A 33 5.28 3.51 -1.43
N ALA A 34 5.46 2.20 -1.28
CA ALA A 34 4.49 1.29 -0.69
C ALA A 34 5.17 0.02 -0.17
N CYS A 35 4.68 -0.51 0.94
CA CYS A 35 5.15 -1.74 1.55
C CYS A 35 3.98 -2.71 1.74
N LYS A 36 4.15 -3.95 1.30
CA LYS A 36 3.20 -5.03 1.53
C LYS A 36 3.20 -5.38 3.01
N VAL A 37 2.03 -5.32 3.64
CA VAL A 37 1.89 -5.59 5.08
C VAL A 37 1.23 -6.94 5.35
N ASP A 38 0.47 -7.46 4.38
CA ASP A 38 -0.06 -8.82 4.38
C ASP A 38 -0.25 -9.33 2.93
N PRO A 39 -0.73 -10.56 2.69
CA PRO A 39 -0.98 -11.08 1.35
C PRO A 39 -1.95 -10.27 0.49
N PHE A 40 -2.82 -9.44 1.08
CA PHE A 40 -3.93 -8.76 0.41
C PHE A 40 -3.78 -7.25 0.31
N ALA A 41 -2.83 -6.64 1.04
CA ALA A 41 -2.73 -5.20 1.14
C ALA A 41 -1.29 -4.67 1.25
N TYR A 42 -1.12 -3.48 0.68
CA TYR A 42 0.02 -2.61 0.85
C TYR A 42 -0.39 -1.38 1.65
N VAL A 43 0.53 -0.89 2.47
CA VAL A 43 0.47 0.42 3.10
C VAL A 43 1.36 1.39 2.30
N ALA A 44 0.79 2.54 1.96
CA ALA A 44 1.40 3.52 1.09
C ALA A 44 1.40 4.91 1.76
N PRO A 45 2.56 5.59 1.93
CA PRO A 45 2.59 6.92 2.53
C PRO A 45 1.86 7.96 1.68
N ARG A 46 1.04 8.79 2.31
CA ARG A 46 0.36 9.92 1.67
C ARG A 46 1.20 11.19 1.73
N PRO A 47 1.20 12.02 0.66
CA PRO A 47 0.61 11.79 -0.67
C PRO A 47 1.56 11.05 -1.64
N ALA A 48 2.71 10.57 -1.16
CA ALA A 48 3.85 10.16 -1.97
C ALA A 48 3.49 9.10 -3.03
N PHE A 49 2.79 8.03 -2.64
CA PHE A 49 2.48 6.94 -3.57
C PHE A 49 1.73 7.41 -4.81
N VAL A 50 0.61 8.12 -4.62
CA VAL A 50 -0.22 8.56 -5.74
C VAL A 50 0.49 9.64 -6.56
N ALA A 51 1.26 10.52 -5.91
CA ALA A 51 2.05 11.54 -6.60
C ALA A 51 3.14 10.94 -7.49
N PHE A 52 3.86 9.93 -7.00
CA PHE A 52 4.87 9.23 -7.80
C PHE A 52 4.23 8.43 -8.93
N LEU A 53 3.15 7.71 -8.66
CA LEU A 53 2.44 6.94 -9.68
C LEU A 53 1.90 7.84 -10.79
N ALA A 54 1.28 8.97 -10.44
CA ALA A 54 0.81 9.98 -11.39
C ALA A 54 1.96 10.51 -12.26
N LYS A 55 3.10 10.80 -11.65
CA LYS A 55 4.31 11.25 -12.35
C LYS A 55 4.82 10.19 -13.33
N TRP A 56 4.93 8.93 -12.92
CA TRP A 56 5.43 7.85 -13.77
C TRP A 56 4.48 7.54 -14.93
N ALA A 57 3.18 7.62 -14.68
CA ALA A 57 2.17 7.42 -15.71
C ALA A 57 1.96 8.66 -16.59
N ALA A 58 2.54 9.82 -16.26
CA ALA A 58 2.26 11.09 -16.91
C ALA A 58 0.75 11.41 -16.94
N THR A 59 0.08 11.21 -15.80
CA THR A 59 -1.33 11.52 -15.56
C THR A 59 -1.47 12.60 -14.49
N PRO A 60 -2.50 13.45 -14.53
CA PRO A 60 -2.74 14.41 -13.45
C PRO A 60 -2.97 13.70 -12.11
N LEU A 61 -2.52 14.31 -11.01
CA LEU A 61 -2.65 13.74 -9.66
C LEU A 61 -4.12 13.45 -9.32
N ALA A 62 -5.01 14.43 -9.48
CA ALA A 62 -6.43 14.28 -9.17
C ALA A 62 -7.09 13.14 -9.97
N VAL A 63 -6.75 13.01 -11.26
CA VAL A 63 -7.25 11.93 -12.12
C VAL A 63 -6.73 10.57 -11.65
N THR A 64 -5.48 10.50 -11.22
CA THR A 64 -4.87 9.27 -10.69
C THR A 64 -5.55 8.84 -9.40
N GLU A 65 -5.72 9.77 -8.45
CA GLU A 65 -6.43 9.54 -7.20
C GLU A 65 -7.87 9.05 -7.45
N GLU A 66 -8.60 9.77 -8.30
CA GLU A 66 -9.97 9.43 -8.64
C GLU A 66 -10.06 8.05 -9.31
N THR A 67 -9.16 7.74 -10.25
CA THR A 67 -9.11 6.44 -10.92
C THR A 67 -8.88 5.32 -9.92
N LEU A 68 -7.91 5.45 -9.01
CA LEU A 68 -7.62 4.41 -8.02
C LEU A 68 -8.81 4.20 -7.07
N VAL A 69 -9.46 5.27 -6.61
CA VAL A 69 -10.64 5.16 -5.74
C VAL A 69 -11.81 4.50 -6.48
N ARG A 70 -12.14 4.96 -7.69
CA ARG A 70 -13.28 4.46 -8.47
C ARG A 70 -13.12 3.01 -8.92
N THR A 71 -11.88 2.56 -9.11
CA THR A 71 -11.56 1.18 -9.50
C THR A 71 -11.25 0.27 -8.30
N GLY A 72 -11.33 0.79 -7.08
CA GLY A 72 -11.06 0.03 -5.85
C GLY A 72 -9.58 -0.24 -5.57
N ASN A 73 -8.65 0.35 -6.32
CA ASN A 73 -7.20 0.21 -6.15
C ASN A 73 -6.58 1.22 -5.16
N LEU A 74 -7.41 2.04 -4.51
CA LEU A 74 -7.09 2.78 -3.30
C LEU A 74 -8.29 2.69 -2.37
N LEU A 75 -8.06 2.16 -1.17
CA LEU A 75 -9.13 1.91 -0.22
C LEU A 75 -9.63 3.22 0.40
N VAL A 76 -10.95 3.37 0.46
CA VAL A 76 -11.68 4.40 1.19
C VAL A 76 -12.71 3.73 2.11
N ASP A 77 -13.28 4.41 3.07
CA ASP A 77 -14.35 3.87 3.91
C ASP A 77 -15.72 3.88 3.18
N ALA A 78 -16.80 3.57 3.90
CA ALA A 78 -18.16 3.61 3.38
C ALA A 78 -18.63 5.01 2.97
N ALA A 79 -18.10 6.06 3.62
CA ALA A 79 -18.34 7.46 3.31
C ALA A 79 -17.43 7.98 2.18
N HIS A 80 -16.65 7.10 1.53
CA HIS A 80 -15.63 7.44 0.54
C HIS A 80 -14.51 8.35 1.08
N ALA A 81 -14.27 8.32 2.39
CA ALA A 81 -13.16 9.01 3.03
C ALA A 81 -11.92 8.11 3.13
N ARG A 82 -10.73 8.73 3.10
CA ARG A 82 -9.48 8.03 3.40
C ARG A 82 -9.35 7.83 4.91
N LEU A 83 -8.43 6.95 5.31
CA LEU A 83 -8.12 6.73 6.72
C LEU A 83 -7.75 8.07 7.40
N ASP A 84 -8.45 8.38 8.47
CA ASP A 84 -8.28 9.66 9.16
C ASP A 84 -6.97 9.71 9.95
N GLY A 85 -6.31 10.87 9.96
CA GLY A 85 -5.08 11.11 10.71
C GLY A 85 -3.87 10.23 10.38
N PRO A 86 -2.73 10.47 11.05
CA PRO A 86 -1.55 9.63 10.95
C PRO A 86 -1.77 8.23 11.55
N VAL A 87 -1.11 7.22 11.01
CA VAL A 87 -1.06 5.84 11.53
C VAL A 87 0.32 5.56 12.09
N ALA A 88 0.38 4.95 13.27
CA ALA A 88 1.61 4.44 13.84
C ALA A 88 2.07 3.16 13.12
N ILE A 89 3.27 3.20 12.55
CA ILE A 89 3.92 2.09 11.85
C ILE A 89 5.33 1.86 12.42
N LEU A 90 5.83 0.64 12.27
CA LEU A 90 7.18 0.24 12.68
C LEU A 90 7.77 -0.74 11.67
N THR A 91 9.09 -0.84 11.64
CA THR A 91 9.76 -1.93 10.94
C THR A 91 10.04 -3.03 11.95
N ASP A 92 9.71 -4.26 11.59
CA ASP A 92 9.95 -5.44 12.42
C ASP A 92 11.42 -5.51 12.85
N GLY A 93 11.67 -5.80 14.13
CA GLY A 93 12.97 -5.72 14.78
C GLY A 93 13.47 -4.30 15.14
N SER A 94 12.69 -3.24 14.87
CA SER A 94 13.00 -1.86 15.28
C SER A 94 12.06 -1.36 16.38
N PRO A 95 12.57 -0.74 17.46
CA PRO A 95 11.72 -0.08 18.45
C PRO A 95 11.16 1.26 17.97
N ARG A 96 11.61 1.75 16.81
CA ARG A 96 11.24 3.07 16.31
C ARG A 96 9.84 3.03 15.69
N VAL A 97 8.91 3.74 16.32
CA VAL A 97 7.58 4.01 15.78
C VAL A 97 7.60 5.31 14.97
N MET A 98 7.06 5.26 13.77
CA MET A 98 6.81 6.41 12.92
C MET A 98 5.31 6.65 12.81
N ARG A 99 4.89 7.92 12.78
CA ARG A 99 3.49 8.29 12.53
C ARG A 99 3.39 9.04 11.23
N MET A 100 2.57 8.56 10.31
CA MET A 100 2.34 9.22 9.02
C MET A 100 0.96 8.93 8.47
N PRO A 101 0.37 9.85 7.69
CA PRO A 101 -0.83 9.54 6.93
C PRO A 101 -0.49 8.46 5.89
N ILE A 102 -1.33 7.43 5.81
CA ILE A 102 -1.18 6.34 4.84
C ILE A 102 -2.47 6.18 4.03
N ASP A 103 -2.33 5.49 2.91
CA ASP A 103 -3.41 4.82 2.17
C ASP A 103 -3.19 3.31 2.24
N VAL A 104 -4.28 2.56 2.08
CA VAL A 104 -4.25 1.11 1.88
C VAL A 104 -4.53 0.84 0.40
N VAL A 105 -3.67 0.04 -0.22
CA VAL A 105 -3.76 -0.34 -1.63
C VAL A 105 -3.89 -1.87 -1.71
N PRO A 106 -4.88 -2.42 -2.43
CA PRO A 106 -4.97 -3.86 -2.62
C PRO A 106 -3.71 -4.44 -3.25
N ALA A 107 -3.22 -5.54 -2.71
CA ALA A 107 -2.04 -6.22 -3.22
C ALA A 107 -2.19 -6.64 -4.69
N SER A 108 -3.41 -7.01 -5.10
CA SER A 108 -3.73 -7.36 -6.49
C SER A 108 -3.36 -6.28 -7.51
N PHE A 109 -3.39 -4.99 -7.13
CA PHE A 109 -2.97 -3.91 -8.02
C PHE A 109 -1.46 -3.90 -8.25
N ILE A 110 -0.71 -3.86 -7.15
CA ILE A 110 0.75 -3.71 -7.19
C ILE A 110 1.41 -5.01 -7.66
N ASP A 111 0.99 -6.15 -7.13
CA ASP A 111 1.55 -7.46 -7.48
C ASP A 111 1.34 -7.77 -8.97
N ARG A 112 0.14 -7.48 -9.50
CA ARG A 112 -0.13 -7.65 -10.93
C ARG A 112 0.76 -6.74 -11.78
N ALA A 113 0.93 -5.48 -11.39
CA ALA A 113 1.77 -4.53 -12.12
C ALA A 113 3.23 -5.00 -12.21
N VAL A 114 3.82 -5.47 -11.10
CA VAL A 114 5.21 -5.95 -11.09
C VAL A 114 5.37 -7.30 -11.79
N MET A 115 4.35 -8.16 -11.75
CA MET A 115 4.39 -9.43 -12.49
C MET A 115 4.31 -9.22 -14.00
N LEU A 116 3.37 -8.38 -14.46
CA LEU A 116 3.17 -8.14 -15.90
C LEU A 116 4.26 -7.25 -16.51
N TYR A 117 4.68 -6.21 -15.80
CA TYR A 117 5.54 -5.15 -16.33
C TYR A 117 6.83 -4.94 -15.55
N GLY A 118 6.96 -5.51 -14.35
CA GLY A 118 8.18 -5.46 -13.52
C GLY A 118 9.16 -6.60 -13.78
N GLY A 119 8.68 -7.76 -14.26
CA GLY A 119 9.49 -8.96 -14.49
C GLY A 119 9.52 -9.93 -13.30
N GLU A 120 8.70 -9.70 -12.27
CA GLU A 120 8.54 -10.63 -11.16
C GLU A 120 7.77 -11.88 -11.58
N GLN A 121 8.23 -13.05 -11.11
CA GLN A 121 7.56 -14.33 -11.41
C GLN A 121 6.39 -14.61 -10.47
N SER A 122 6.36 -13.93 -9.32
CA SER A 122 5.38 -14.11 -8.26
C SER A 122 5.05 -12.77 -7.60
N PRO A 123 3.94 -12.69 -6.84
CA PRO A 123 3.68 -11.55 -5.96
C PRO A 123 4.88 -11.22 -5.07
N LEU A 124 5.06 -9.95 -4.72
CA LEU A 124 6.14 -9.59 -3.80
C LEU A 124 5.86 -10.20 -2.41
N PRO A 125 6.91 -10.54 -1.65
CA PRO A 125 6.75 -11.04 -0.28
C PRO A 125 6.20 -9.96 0.64
N VAL A 126 5.60 -10.38 1.75
CA VAL A 126 5.23 -9.44 2.84
C VAL A 126 6.50 -8.79 3.37
N SER A 127 6.53 -7.46 3.42
CA SER A 127 7.68 -6.69 3.90
C SER A 127 7.84 -6.83 5.41
N ARG A 128 8.85 -6.17 5.98
CA ARG A 128 9.00 -6.02 7.44
C ARG A 128 8.21 -4.85 8.02
N LEU A 129 7.51 -4.06 7.21
CA LEU A 129 6.68 -2.98 7.74
C LEU A 129 5.46 -3.56 8.45
N ARG A 130 5.16 -3.04 9.64
CA ARG A 130 4.00 -3.40 10.45
C ARG A 130 3.27 -2.14 10.88
N VAL A 131 1.95 -2.25 11.00
CA VAL A 131 1.14 -1.29 11.73
C VAL A 131 1.28 -1.59 13.23
N LEU A 132 1.36 -0.56 14.06
CA LEU A 132 1.33 -0.75 15.50
C LEU A 132 0.00 -1.41 15.93
N LEU A 133 0.07 -2.43 16.78
CA LEU A 133 -1.12 -3.18 17.21
C LEU A 133 -2.22 -2.30 17.84
N SER A 134 -1.84 -1.19 18.49
CA SER A 134 -2.80 -0.23 19.05
C SER A 134 -3.69 0.47 18.00
N GLU A 135 -3.30 0.44 16.72
CA GLU A 135 -4.08 0.99 15.62
C GLU A 135 -5.13 -0.01 15.09
N LYS A 136 -5.06 -1.29 15.48
CA LYS A 136 -5.88 -2.37 14.91
C LYS A 136 -7.37 -2.05 14.93
N ALA A 137 -7.93 -1.70 16.09
CA ALA A 137 -9.36 -1.40 16.21
C ALA A 137 -9.81 -0.26 15.27
N ARG A 138 -8.98 0.76 15.09
CA ARG A 138 -9.27 1.90 14.22
C ARG A 138 -9.18 1.51 12.75
N ILE A 139 -8.18 0.70 12.37
CA ILE A 139 -8.05 0.19 11.01
C ILE A 139 -9.19 -0.78 10.69
N ASP A 140 -9.53 -1.71 11.58
CA ASP A 140 -10.63 -2.65 11.38
C ASP A 140 -11.96 -1.91 11.15
N ALA A 141 -12.20 -0.82 11.88
CA ALA A 141 -13.35 0.06 11.65
C ALA A 141 -13.33 0.71 10.26
N PHE A 142 -12.17 1.16 9.77
CA PHE A 142 -12.02 1.69 8.40
C PHE A 142 -12.30 0.64 7.32
N PHE A 143 -11.99 -0.62 7.59
CA PHE A 143 -12.27 -1.75 6.72
C PHE A 143 -13.71 -2.28 6.82
N SER A 144 -14.61 -1.63 7.57
CA SER A 144 -15.99 -2.08 7.73
C SER A 144 -16.67 -2.36 6.37
N GLY A 145 -17.11 -3.60 6.17
CA GLY A 145 -17.70 -4.08 4.91
C GLY A 145 -16.69 -4.50 3.83
N LYS A 146 -15.40 -4.62 4.16
CA LYS A 146 -14.30 -5.02 3.26
C LYS A 146 -13.41 -6.05 3.94
N THR A 147 -12.51 -6.68 3.18
CA THR A 147 -11.54 -7.65 3.71
C THR A 147 -10.55 -6.94 4.64
N PRO A 148 -10.54 -7.20 5.96
CA PRO A 148 -9.64 -6.53 6.90
C PRO A 148 -8.18 -6.96 6.70
N LEU A 149 -7.26 -6.21 7.28
CA LEU A 149 -5.86 -6.63 7.37
C LEU A 149 -5.74 -7.87 8.26
N LEU A 150 -4.87 -8.80 7.87
CA LEU A 150 -4.54 -9.97 8.68
C LEU A 150 -3.64 -9.59 9.86
N ASP A 151 -3.59 -10.44 10.88
CA ASP A 151 -2.79 -10.18 12.09
C ASP A 151 -1.29 -10.03 11.81
N VAL A 152 -0.78 -10.63 10.73
CA VAL A 152 0.61 -10.44 10.27
C VAL A 152 0.94 -9.00 9.90
N ALA A 153 -0.06 -8.16 9.59
CA ALA A 153 0.14 -6.74 9.32
C ALA A 153 0.43 -5.92 10.59
N TYR A 154 0.22 -6.48 11.79
CA TYR A 154 0.31 -5.77 13.05
C TYR A 154 1.50 -6.26 13.90
N ALA A 155 2.06 -5.37 14.72
CA ALA A 155 3.08 -5.72 15.69
C ALA A 155 3.07 -4.80 16.92
N ALA A 156 3.55 -5.31 18.05
CA ALA A 156 3.85 -4.51 19.24
C ALA A 156 5.26 -3.91 19.13
N PRO A 157 5.51 -2.73 19.71
CA PRO A 157 6.85 -2.14 19.70
C PRO A 157 7.77 -2.99 20.58
N GLY A 158 8.87 -3.49 20.00
CA GLY A 158 9.84 -4.33 20.72
C GLY A 158 9.50 -5.82 20.78
N GLY A 159 8.49 -6.29 20.04
CA GLY A 159 8.25 -7.72 19.85
C GLY A 159 9.30 -8.31 18.90
N ALA A 160 10.36 -8.91 19.45
CA ALA A 160 11.04 -9.99 18.75
C ALA A 160 9.97 -11.03 18.39
N GLY A 161 10.00 -11.55 17.16
CA GLY A 161 9.12 -12.61 16.71
C GLY A 161 8.94 -13.66 17.81
N VAL A 162 7.71 -13.79 18.29
CA VAL A 162 7.36 -14.92 19.14
C VAL A 162 7.38 -16.11 18.21
N ASP A 163 8.48 -16.87 18.22
CA ASP A 163 8.50 -18.25 17.77
C ASP A 163 7.29 -18.94 18.39
N MET A 164 6.32 -19.34 17.57
CA MET A 164 5.30 -20.27 18.03
C MET A 164 5.95 -21.67 18.11
N PRO A 165 5.64 -22.43 19.18
CA PRO A 165 6.19 -23.77 19.42
C PRO A 165 5.80 -24.80 18.36
#